data_AF-A0A814FSZ5-F1
#
_entry.id   AF-A0A814FSZ5-F1
#
_cell.length_a   1.000
_cell.length_b   1.000
_cell.length_c   1.000
_cell.angle_alpha   90.00
_cell.angle_beta   90.00
_cell.angle_gamma   90.00
#
_symmetry.space_group_name_H-M   'P 1'
#
loop_
_entity.id
_entity.type
_entity.pdbx_description
1 polymer ?
#
loop_
_entity_poly.entity_id
_entity_poly.type
_entity_poly.pdbx_seq_one_letter_code
_entity_poly.pdbx_strand_id
1 'polypeptide(L)'
;MMTNPSYYLRPLLQQPISSSNFLLLNQIRTYRQKDMLRRRCKDCYKVWRYGRLYIDCPKHPKHKTKTITSFEKGWEHLDWRL
;
A
#
# COMPACT_ATOMS: atom_id res chain seq x y z
N MET A 1 -58.44 4.85 -26.64
CA MET A 1 -58.04 3.46 -26.95
C MET A 1 -56.81 3.14 -26.15
N MET A 2 -56.95 2.16 -25.27
CA MET A 2 -55.89 1.65 -24.42
C MET A 2 -54.92 0.80 -25.23
N THR A 3 -53.62 0.92 -24.95
CA THR A 3 -52.76 -0.23 -24.62
C THR A 3 -51.52 0.34 -23.94
N ASN A 4 -51.61 0.51 -22.62
CA ASN A 4 -50.46 0.63 -21.75
C ASN A 4 -49.94 -0.79 -21.54
N PRO A 5 -48.85 -1.23 -22.20
CA PRO A 5 -48.54 -2.63 -22.21
C PRO A 5 -47.65 -2.92 -21.01
N SER A 6 -48.31 -3.50 -20.00
CA SER A 6 -47.72 -4.13 -18.83
C SER A 6 -46.80 -5.27 -19.26
N TYR A 7 -45.55 -4.93 -19.55
CA TYR A 7 -44.38 -5.80 -19.57
C TYR A 7 -43.28 -4.90 -18.99
N TYR A 8 -42.64 -5.13 -17.85
CA TYR A 8 -42.18 -6.35 -17.26
C TYR A 8 -42.19 -6.12 -15.73
N LEU A 9 -43.11 -6.76 -15.02
CA LEU A 9 -42.88 -7.06 -13.61
C LEU A 9 -41.69 -8.02 -13.58
N ARG A 10 -40.52 -7.49 -13.25
CA ARG A 10 -39.35 -8.30 -12.90
C ARG A 10 -39.41 -8.47 -11.38
N PRO A 11 -39.75 -9.66 -10.84
CA PRO A 11 -39.49 -9.90 -9.44
C PRO A 11 -37.97 -9.90 -9.30
N LEU A 12 -37.42 -8.88 -8.65
CA LEU A 12 -36.10 -8.97 -8.06
C LEU A 12 -36.21 -10.01 -6.93
N LEU A 13 -36.10 -11.29 -7.30
CA LEU A 13 -35.71 -12.32 -6.34
C LEU A 13 -34.31 -11.94 -5.89
N GLN A 14 -34.27 -11.16 -4.81
CA GLN A 14 -33.09 -10.91 -4.00
C GLN A 14 -32.64 -12.27 -3.50
N GLN A 15 -31.72 -12.91 -4.21
CA GLN A 15 -31.03 -14.07 -3.67
C GLN A 15 -30.30 -13.57 -2.41
N PRO A 16 -30.50 -14.18 -1.23
CA PRO A 16 -29.62 -13.89 -0.11
C PRO A 16 -28.25 -14.37 -0.54
N ILE A 17 -27.35 -13.43 -0.80
CA ILE A 17 -25.90 -13.67 -0.88
C ILE A 17 -25.47 -14.23 0.47
N SER A 18 -25.68 -15.53 0.63
CA SER A 18 -25.23 -16.31 1.77
C SER A 18 -23.70 -16.31 1.75
N SER A 19 -23.16 -15.59 2.73
CA SER A 19 -21.84 -15.82 3.31
C SER A 19 -20.70 -15.92 2.29
N SER A 20 -20.39 -14.80 1.63
CA SER A 20 -19.03 -14.58 1.16
C SER A 20 -18.12 -14.51 2.39
N ASN A 21 -17.36 -15.57 2.62
CA ASN A 21 -16.25 -15.58 3.58
C ASN A 21 -15.34 -14.38 3.28
N PHE A 22 -15.53 -13.28 4.02
CA PHE A 22 -14.61 -12.15 3.97
C PHE A 22 -13.29 -12.64 4.55
N LEU A 23 -12.37 -13.04 3.68
CA LEU A 23 -10.98 -13.24 4.05
C LEU A 23 -10.48 -11.92 4.63
N LEU A 24 -10.41 -11.84 5.96
CA LEU A 24 -9.81 -10.73 6.69
C LEU A 24 -8.31 -10.75 6.43
N LEU A 25 -7.91 -10.24 5.26
CA LEU A 25 -6.53 -10.01 4.93
C LEU A 25 -6.02 -8.88 5.84
N ASN A 26 -5.39 -9.24 6.95
CA ASN A 26 -4.68 -8.27 7.78
C ASN A 26 -3.61 -7.63 6.91
N GLN A 27 -3.83 -6.38 6.49
CA GLN A 27 -2.89 -5.65 5.67
C GLN A 27 -1.66 -5.30 6.51
N ILE A 28 -0.66 -6.19 6.51
CA ILE A 28 0.62 -5.95 7.16
C ILE A 28 1.41 -4.97 6.29
N ARG A 29 1.37 -3.69 6.67
CA ARG A 29 2.21 -2.67 6.02
C ARG A 29 3.62 -2.70 6.61
N THR A 30 4.60 -3.18 5.84
CA THR A 30 6.01 -3.22 6.27
C THR A 30 6.68 -1.85 6.20
N TYR A 31 6.60 -1.16 5.05
CA TYR A 31 7.22 0.14 4.82
C TYR A 31 6.26 1.09 4.07
N ARG A 32 6.23 2.37 4.47
CA ARG A 32 5.56 3.42 3.70
C ARG A 32 6.46 3.96 2.59
N GLN A 33 6.02 3.84 1.34
CA GLN A 33 6.70 4.46 0.20
C GLN A 33 6.57 5.98 0.21
N LYS A 34 7.68 6.67 -0.11
CA LYS A 34 7.78 8.13 -0.30
C LYS A 34 8.91 8.44 -1.29
N ASP A 35 8.85 9.57 -1.98
CA ASP A 35 9.97 10.03 -2.79
C ASP A 35 11.13 10.51 -1.92
N MET A 36 10.83 11.29 -0.88
CA MET A 36 11.83 11.80 0.06
C MET A 36 11.69 11.16 1.45
N LEU A 37 12.83 10.67 1.95
CA LEU A 37 12.92 10.01 3.25
C LEU A 37 13.42 10.99 4.32
N ARG A 38 12.69 11.05 5.44
CA ARG A 38 13.06 11.83 6.63
C ARG A 38 13.04 10.94 7.86
N ARG A 39 14.06 11.09 8.72
CA ARG A 39 14.10 10.48 10.06
C ARG A 39 13.05 11.18 10.93
N ARG A 40 12.29 10.41 11.72
CA ARG A 40 11.28 10.94 12.65
C ARG A 40 11.73 10.87 14.12
N CYS A 41 12.61 9.94 14.45
CA CYS A 41 13.20 9.79 15.77
C CYS A 41 14.70 9.51 15.67
N LYS A 42 15.39 9.52 16.82
CA LYS A 42 16.84 9.27 16.95
C LYS A 42 17.25 7.88 16.44
N ASP A 43 16.39 6.88 16.63
CA ASP A 43 16.68 5.49 16.26
C ASP A 43 16.36 5.17 14.79
N CYS A 44 15.77 6.10 14.04
CA CYS A 44 15.60 5.91 12.60
C CYS A 44 16.98 5.90 11.93
N TYR A 45 17.22 5.04 10.94
CA TYR A 45 18.44 5.09 10.15
C TYR A 45 18.22 4.73 8.68
N LYS A 46 19.06 5.30 7.81
CA LYS A 46 19.04 5.06 6.37
C LYS A 46 19.78 3.77 6.06
N VAL A 47 19.21 2.91 5.24
CA VAL A 47 19.84 1.67 4.77
C VAL A 47 19.51 1.43 3.30
N TRP A 48 20.50 1.01 2.52
CA TRP A 48 20.30 0.63 1.11
C TRP A 48 20.06 -0.88 1.00
N ARG A 49 19.00 -1.27 0.31
CA ARG A 49 18.64 -2.67 0.04
C ARG A 49 17.99 -2.74 -1.34
N TYR A 50 18.37 -3.72 -2.18
CA TYR A 50 17.72 -3.96 -3.48
C TYR A 50 17.57 -2.69 -4.36
N GLY A 51 18.60 -1.85 -4.41
CA GLY A 51 18.61 -0.60 -5.18
C GLY A 51 17.69 0.51 -4.66
N ARG A 52 17.13 0.37 -3.45
CA ARG A 52 16.28 1.40 -2.82
C ARG A 52 16.83 1.84 -1.48
N LEU A 53 16.60 3.09 -1.13
CA LEU A 53 16.90 3.60 0.20
C LEU A 53 15.70 3.36 1.11
N TYR A 54 15.98 2.94 2.34
CA TYR A 54 14.99 2.66 3.37
C TYR A 54 15.32 3.50 4.61
N ILE A 55 14.29 3.91 5.34
CA ILE A 55 14.40 4.26 6.75
C ILE A 55 13.92 3.05 7.54
N ASP A 56 14.82 2.42 8.28
CA ASP A 56 14.47 1.39 9.26
C ASP A 56 14.39 2.03 10.66
N CYS A 57 13.60 1.42 11.54
CA CYS A 57 13.44 1.86 12.92
C CYS A 57 13.05 0.65 13.79
N PRO A 58 13.86 0.27 14.78
CA PRO A 58 13.55 -0.87 15.64
C PRO A 58 12.41 -0.58 16.61
N LYS A 59 12.28 0.67 17.10
CA LYS A 59 11.30 1.05 18.11
C LYS A 59 9.90 1.32 17.56
N HIS A 60 9.81 1.91 16.37
CA HIS A 60 8.54 2.39 15.81
C HIS A 60 8.32 1.89 14.38
N PRO A 61 7.48 0.85 14.16
CA PRO A 61 7.24 0.32 12.81
C PRO A 61 6.60 1.34 11.88
N LYS A 62 5.83 2.32 12.41
CA LYS A 62 5.23 3.41 11.63
C LYS A 62 6.26 4.38 11.01
N HIS A 63 7.52 4.35 11.45
CA HIS A 63 8.60 5.17 10.87
C HIS A 63 9.25 4.50 9.66
N LYS A 64 9.01 3.20 9.47
CA LYS A 64 9.59 2.44 8.38
C LYS A 64 9.08 2.99 7.04
N THR A 65 10.00 3.55 6.26
CA THR A 65 9.70 4.14 4.95
C THR A 65 10.71 3.69 3.89
N LYS A 66 10.35 3.73 2.61
CA LYS A 66 11.26 3.36 1.50
C LYS A 66 11.07 4.28 0.30
N THR A 67 12.11 4.47 -0.51
CA THR A 67 11.99 5.22 -1.76
C THR A 67 11.04 4.52 -2.72
N ILE A 68 10.31 5.31 -3.49
CA ILE A 68 9.48 4.78 -4.59
C ILE A 68 10.41 4.26 -5.69
N THR A 69 11.34 5.11 -6.10
CA THR A 69 12.33 4.82 -7.14
C THR A 69 13.39 3.84 -6.65
N SER A 70 13.71 2.86 -7.50
CA SER A 70 14.92 2.06 -7.42
C SER A 70 15.98 2.68 -8.31
N PHE A 71 17.18 2.83 -7.78
CA PHE A 71 18.36 3.19 -8.53
C PHE A 71 19.08 1.88 -8.88
N GLU A 72 19.38 1.65 -10.17
CA GLU A 72 20.13 0.46 -10.62
C GLU A 72 21.48 0.32 -9.91
N LYS A 73 22.09 1.46 -9.54
CA LYS A 73 23.37 1.54 -8.84
C LYS A 73 23.21 2.32 -7.53
N GLY A 74 22.58 1.69 -6.53
CA GLY A 74 22.28 2.31 -5.23
C GLY A 74 23.48 2.69 -4.36
N TRP A 75 24.70 2.33 -4.76
CA TRP A 75 25.93 2.55 -3.99
C TRP A 75 26.97 3.46 -4.67
N GLU A 76 26.90 3.66 -5.99
CA GLU A 76 27.95 4.36 -6.76
C GLU A 76 27.80 5.90 -6.75
N HIS A 77 26.62 6.43 -6.44
CA HIS A 77 26.36 7.87 -6.42
C HIS A 77 26.37 8.50 -5.01
N LEU A 78 26.75 7.73 -4.00
CA LEU A 78 26.95 8.25 -2.65
C LEU A 78 28.45 8.33 -2.39
N ASP A 79 29.01 9.47 -2.76
CA ASP A 79 30.31 9.89 -2.23
C ASP A 79 30.17 9.94 -0.70
N TRP A 80 30.89 9.05 -0.03
CA TRP A 80 30.92 8.93 1.43
C TRP A 80 31.87 9.97 2.06
N ARG A 81 32.44 10.88 1.26
CA ARG A 81 33.26 12.01 1.68
C ARG A 81 32.54 13.36 1.48
N LEU A 82 31.37 13.56 2.06
CA LEU A 82 30.82 14.91 2.30
C LEU A 82 30.09 14.96 3.65
#